data_AF-A0A9Q9DTY1-F1
#
_entry.id   AF-A0A9Q9DTY1-F1
#
_cell.length_a   1.000
_cell.length_b   1.000
_cell.length_c   1.000
_cell.angle_alpha   90.00
_cell.angle_beta   90.00
_cell.angle_gamma   90.00
#
_symmetry.space_group_name_H-M   'P 1'
#
loop_
_entity.id
_entity.type
_entity.pdbx_description
1 polymer ?
#
loop_
_entity_poly.entity_id
_entity_poly.type
_entity_poly.pdbx_seq_one_letter_code
_entity_poly.pdbx_strand_id
1 'polypeptide(L)'
;MIFSRLALLLAGTAVSVHSQAIESRQNNKPIIRPNPSDGHWVDAFATMPQLTEPANLPPAPFNQTGAVFVNSTVRQTLYMTTDAHQIRLKFTNVFGGSDLPITAVTVALPANQTAGIYEIQPQTLQKVTFSGEDGITVPNGALAVSDPINFPIKAQQIVTVTMYLASGQKTNSITSHPGSRTTSWWQFGNAVSAPSLTITDSTTQSAAHWYFISSVEAWVPQRVGSLLIIGDSITDGRGSTTNQNDRWPNQLLARLQKNSATKYISIGNLAAGGNRILADGLGPNAFGRIDRDILAHPGVQYAMIFEGVNDIGVAPPTPEAQAEIYRRLVQAYKQMVTLIHTHGIPVFGATITPFSAPANFTGQPYSSPEREKTRQRINEFIRTSGVFDAVIDFDKFLADPKIPSQLAPQYDSGDYLHPGPAGYAYIAEKFPVDVFAKWRQGAMEFGWGQ
;
A
#
# COMPACT_ATOMS: atom_id res chain seq x y z
N MET A 1 83.08 30.30 34.80
CA MET A 1 82.11 29.23 34.49
C MET A 1 82.09 29.09 32.97
N ILE A 2 82.84 28.11 32.44
CA ILE A 2 82.34 26.80 31.98
C ILE A 2 81.60 26.92 30.63
N PHE A 3 82.24 26.37 29.57
CA PHE A 3 81.75 25.54 28.44
C PHE A 3 80.38 25.87 27.80
N SER A 4 80.07 25.66 26.52
CA SER A 4 80.75 25.23 25.29
C SER A 4 79.69 25.19 24.17
N ARG A 5 80.18 25.16 22.93
CA ARG A 5 79.51 24.91 21.65
C ARG A 5 78.45 23.80 21.65
N LEU A 6 77.38 23.98 20.87
CA LEU A 6 76.90 22.97 19.93
C LEU A 6 76.07 23.61 18.80
N ALA A 7 76.57 23.54 17.57
CA ALA A 7 75.82 23.78 16.35
C ALA A 7 75.48 22.40 15.77
N LEU A 8 74.19 22.11 15.57
CA LEU A 8 73.74 20.87 14.94
C LEU A 8 73.38 21.16 13.47
N LEU A 9 74.12 20.55 12.56
CA LEU A 9 73.72 20.41 11.15
C LEU A 9 72.54 19.43 11.06
N LEU A 10 71.47 19.83 10.38
CA LEU A 10 70.49 18.90 9.82
C LEU A 10 70.51 19.06 8.29
N ALA A 11 71.09 18.07 7.62
CA ALA A 11 71.07 17.94 6.18
C ALA A 11 69.66 17.54 5.73
N GLY A 12 69.04 18.34 4.86
CA GLY A 12 67.78 18.03 4.21
C GLY A 12 67.97 17.02 3.08
N THR A 13 67.43 15.82 3.24
CA THR A 13 67.24 14.87 2.14
C THR A 13 65.91 15.19 1.45
N ALA A 14 65.98 15.68 0.20
CA ALA A 14 64.80 15.86 -0.64
C ALA A 14 64.33 14.49 -1.14
N VAL A 15 63.22 13.99 -0.59
CA VAL A 15 62.50 12.84 -1.14
C VAL A 15 61.52 13.36 -2.19
N SER A 16 61.83 13.13 -3.46
CA SER A 16 60.92 13.37 -4.58
C SER A 16 59.83 12.30 -4.60
N VAL A 17 58.69 12.60 -3.98
CA VAL A 17 57.47 11.79 -4.08
C VAL A 17 56.90 12.00 -5.48
N HIS A 18 57.01 11.00 -6.34
CA HIS A 18 56.25 10.96 -7.59
C HIS A 18 54.78 10.76 -7.24
N SER A 19 53.98 11.82 -7.30
CA SER A 19 52.52 11.70 -7.29
C SER A 19 52.11 10.99 -8.57
N GLN A 20 51.80 9.70 -8.49
CA GLN A 20 50.97 9.08 -9.51
C GLN A 20 49.63 9.80 -9.46
N ALA A 21 49.30 10.49 -10.56
CA ALA A 21 47.97 11.00 -10.77
C ALA A 21 47.01 9.80 -10.65
N ILE A 22 46.24 9.78 -9.57
CA ILE A 22 45.06 8.93 -9.48
C ILE A 22 44.14 9.48 -10.56
N GLU A 23 44.09 8.81 -11.71
CA GLU A 23 42.99 8.98 -12.65
C GLU A 23 41.72 8.70 -11.85
N SER A 24 41.02 9.76 -11.46
CA SER A 24 39.66 9.65 -10.98
C SER A 24 38.88 8.99 -12.11
N ARG A 25 38.57 7.70 -11.97
CA ARG A 25 37.49 7.11 -12.75
C ARG A 25 36.27 7.95 -12.42
N GLN A 26 35.91 8.84 -13.33
CA GLN A 26 34.55 9.38 -13.37
C GLN A 26 33.67 8.14 -13.56
N ASN A 27 33.19 7.59 -12.46
CA ASN A 27 32.05 6.69 -12.46
C ASN A 27 30.91 7.53 -13.04
N ASN A 28 30.76 7.49 -14.36
CA ASN A 28 29.59 7.98 -15.06
C ASN A 28 28.39 7.18 -14.56
N LYS A 29 27.88 7.54 -13.37
CA LYS A 29 26.58 7.07 -12.90
C LYS A 29 25.60 7.42 -14.02
N PRO A 30 24.89 6.45 -14.62
CA PRO A 30 23.97 6.75 -15.69
C PRO A 30 22.93 7.76 -15.17
N ILE A 31 22.96 8.97 -15.69
CA ILE A 31 22.03 10.03 -15.31
C ILE A 31 20.68 9.68 -15.93
N ILE A 32 19.73 9.26 -15.11
CA ILE A 32 18.35 9.07 -15.53
C ILE A 32 17.70 10.43 -15.65
N ARG A 33 17.49 10.89 -16.89
CA ARG A 33 16.80 12.14 -17.18
C ARG A 33 15.30 11.94 -17.05
N PRO A 34 14.57 12.81 -16.33
CA PRO A 34 13.12 12.73 -16.26
C PRO A 34 12.48 12.70 -17.66
N ASN A 35 11.57 11.76 -17.89
CA ASN A 35 10.79 11.67 -19.12
C ASN A 35 9.33 11.31 -18.79
N PRO A 36 8.37 12.25 -18.91
CA PRO A 36 8.51 13.58 -19.51
C PRO A 36 9.35 14.55 -18.65
N SER A 37 9.89 15.62 -19.24
CA SER A 37 10.74 16.58 -18.52
C SER A 37 9.98 17.39 -17.46
N ASP A 38 8.68 17.56 -17.64
CA ASP A 38 7.76 18.28 -16.75
C ASP A 38 6.85 17.31 -15.97
N GLY A 39 7.29 16.06 -15.78
CA GLY A 39 6.50 15.06 -15.06
C GLY A 39 6.40 15.29 -13.55
N HIS A 40 5.69 14.39 -12.90
CA HIS A 40 5.65 14.27 -11.45
C HIS A 40 5.50 12.80 -11.03
N TRP A 41 5.64 12.53 -9.73
CA TRP A 41 5.44 11.19 -9.17
C TRP A 41 3.97 10.96 -8.82
N VAL A 42 3.48 9.76 -9.14
CA VAL A 42 2.16 9.24 -8.73
C VAL A 42 2.35 7.80 -8.30
N ASP A 43 1.65 7.33 -7.26
CA ASP A 43 1.66 5.90 -6.93
C ASP A 43 1.05 5.06 -8.07
N ALA A 44 1.85 4.17 -8.64
CA ALA A 44 1.40 3.08 -9.51
C ALA A 44 0.99 1.83 -8.72
N PHE A 45 1.38 1.78 -7.45
CA PHE A 45 0.95 0.81 -6.47
C PHE A 45 1.14 1.43 -5.10
N ALA A 46 0.17 1.25 -4.20
CA ALA A 46 0.29 1.62 -2.80
C ALA A 46 -0.51 0.64 -1.95
N THR A 47 0.02 0.30 -0.77
CA THR A 47 -0.61 -0.59 0.20
C THR A 47 -0.43 -0.07 1.62
N MET A 48 -1.43 -0.26 2.48
CA MET A 48 -1.34 0.22 3.86
C MET A 48 -0.31 -0.61 4.64
N PRO A 49 0.72 0.01 5.24
CA PRO A 49 1.61 -0.71 6.14
C PRO A 49 0.90 -1.07 7.44
N GLN A 50 1.22 -2.25 7.97
CA GLN A 50 0.73 -2.79 9.23
C GLN A 50 1.89 -3.33 10.07
N LEU A 51 1.76 -3.26 11.39
CA LEU A 51 2.56 -4.11 12.27
C LEU A 51 2.13 -5.56 12.03
N THR A 52 3.09 -6.42 11.71
CA THR A 52 2.79 -7.81 11.41
C THR A 52 2.37 -8.55 12.67
N GLU A 53 1.15 -9.05 12.69
CA GLU A 53 0.67 -9.90 13.77
C GLU A 53 1.45 -11.22 13.81
N PRO A 54 1.62 -11.84 15.00
CA PRO A 54 2.37 -13.09 15.12
C PRO A 54 1.94 -14.21 14.17
N ALA A 55 0.63 -14.33 13.90
CA ALA A 55 0.07 -15.33 12.99
C ALA A 55 0.34 -15.05 11.50
N ASN A 56 0.68 -13.79 11.17
CA ASN A 56 0.97 -13.32 9.82
C ASN A 56 2.46 -13.07 9.60
N LEU A 57 3.33 -13.39 10.57
CA LEU A 57 4.77 -13.44 10.35
C LEU A 57 5.09 -14.52 9.31
N PRO A 58 6.21 -14.40 8.58
CA PRO A 58 6.57 -15.44 7.63
C PRO A 58 6.74 -16.77 8.37
N PRO A 59 6.34 -17.90 7.75
CA PRO A 59 6.45 -19.20 8.39
C PRO A 59 7.91 -19.57 8.64
N ALA A 60 8.15 -20.51 9.55
CA ALA A 60 9.45 -21.16 9.68
C ALA A 60 9.87 -21.74 8.30
N PRO A 61 11.16 -21.66 7.92
CA PRO A 61 12.32 -21.24 8.72
C PRO A 61 12.67 -19.74 8.62
N PHE A 62 11.79 -18.89 8.09
CA PHE A 62 12.06 -17.46 7.87
C PHE A 62 11.75 -16.57 9.08
N ASN A 63 11.26 -17.15 10.17
CA ASN A 63 10.95 -16.49 11.42
C ASN A 63 11.57 -17.25 12.59
N GLN A 64 12.36 -16.55 13.40
CA GLN A 64 12.99 -17.06 14.61
C GLN A 64 12.86 -16.03 15.73
N THR A 65 13.05 -16.45 16.98
CA THR A 65 13.02 -15.51 18.11
C THR A 65 14.06 -14.40 17.92
N GLY A 66 13.59 -13.16 17.90
CA GLY A 66 14.42 -11.95 17.77
C GLY A 66 14.93 -11.66 16.36
N ALA A 67 14.56 -12.43 15.33
CA ALA A 67 14.92 -12.11 13.95
C ALA A 67 13.98 -12.68 12.90
N VAL A 68 13.78 -11.95 11.81
CA VAL A 68 12.96 -12.37 10.66
C VAL A 68 13.74 -12.17 9.36
N PHE A 69 13.57 -13.09 8.41
CA PHE A 69 14.21 -13.09 7.09
C PHE A 69 15.75 -13.06 7.12
N VAL A 70 16.38 -13.79 8.04
CA VAL A 70 17.85 -13.94 8.08
C VAL A 70 18.33 -14.68 6.83
N ASN A 71 19.33 -14.15 6.12
CA ASN A 71 19.87 -14.75 4.88
C ASN A 71 18.77 -15.09 3.86
N SER A 72 17.76 -14.22 3.70
CA SER A 72 16.54 -14.57 2.97
C SER A 72 16.29 -13.65 1.78
N THR A 73 15.95 -14.26 0.65
CA THR A 73 15.36 -13.57 -0.50
C THR A 73 13.84 -13.57 -0.35
N VAL A 74 13.20 -12.41 -0.56
CA VAL A 74 11.75 -12.21 -0.56
C VAL A 74 11.31 -11.75 -1.95
N ARG A 75 10.46 -12.53 -2.63
CA ARG A 75 9.94 -12.23 -3.97
C ARG A 75 8.44 -12.00 -3.92
N GLN A 76 8.01 -10.85 -4.42
CA GLN A 76 6.64 -10.36 -4.31
C GLN A 76 6.17 -9.83 -5.67
N THR A 77 4.89 -10.03 -6.00
CA THR A 77 4.29 -9.46 -7.21
C THR A 77 3.30 -8.37 -6.84
N LEU A 78 3.26 -7.31 -7.66
CA LEU A 78 2.49 -6.09 -7.44
C LEU A 78 1.72 -5.74 -8.71
N TYR A 79 0.48 -5.28 -8.57
CA TYR A 79 -0.39 -4.92 -9.69
C TYR A 79 -0.34 -3.40 -9.94
N MET A 80 0.22 -2.99 -11.07
CA MET A 80 0.44 -1.59 -11.43
C MET A 80 -0.86 -0.94 -11.91
N THR A 81 -1.10 0.31 -11.49
CA THR A 81 -2.35 1.02 -11.74
C THR A 81 -2.20 2.21 -12.69
N THR A 82 -1.00 2.49 -13.20
CA THR A 82 -0.75 3.50 -14.24
C THR A 82 0.40 3.12 -15.18
N ASP A 83 0.44 3.77 -16.34
CA ASP A 83 1.52 3.67 -17.33
C ASP A 83 2.68 4.60 -16.95
N ALA A 84 3.92 4.14 -17.12
CA ALA A 84 5.10 4.98 -16.93
C ALA A 84 6.31 4.46 -17.70
N HIS A 85 7.32 5.33 -17.91
CA HIS A 85 8.64 4.93 -18.41
C HIS A 85 9.68 4.77 -17.31
N GLN A 86 9.41 5.39 -16.16
CA GLN A 86 10.32 5.47 -15.04
C GLN A 86 9.56 5.23 -13.74
N ILE A 87 10.16 4.44 -12.86
CA ILE A 87 9.59 4.13 -11.55
C ILE A 87 10.65 4.30 -10.46
N ARG A 88 10.19 4.40 -9.21
CA ARG A 88 10.99 4.22 -8.00
C ARG A 88 10.18 3.48 -6.94
N LEU A 89 10.85 2.84 -6.00
CA LEU A 89 10.23 1.97 -5.01
C LEU A 89 10.31 2.59 -3.61
N LYS A 90 9.28 2.38 -2.79
CA LYS A 90 9.22 2.81 -1.39
C LYS A 90 9.17 1.60 -0.45
N PHE A 91 10.19 1.48 0.40
CA PHE A 91 10.27 0.46 1.46
C PHE A 91 10.11 1.12 2.82
N THR A 92 9.31 0.52 3.69
CA THR A 92 8.93 1.12 4.98
C THR A 92 9.32 0.23 6.15
N ASN A 93 9.78 0.88 7.20
CA ASN A 93 10.05 0.29 8.51
C ASN A 93 9.24 1.00 9.61
N VAL A 94 8.08 1.57 9.25
CA VAL A 94 7.28 2.43 10.12
C VAL A 94 6.81 1.74 11.42
N PHE A 95 6.67 0.40 11.42
CA PHE A 95 6.36 -0.40 12.60
C PHE A 95 7.49 -1.34 13.03
N GLY A 96 8.68 -1.22 12.44
CA GLY A 96 9.81 -2.08 12.78
C GLY A 96 10.27 -1.87 14.21
N GLY A 97 10.57 -2.94 14.94
CA GLY A 97 11.21 -2.86 16.26
C GLY A 97 12.73 -2.65 16.22
N SER A 98 13.35 -2.69 15.04
CA SER A 98 14.78 -2.44 14.81
C SER A 98 15.03 -2.01 13.36
N ASP A 99 16.24 -1.60 13.04
CA ASP A 99 16.64 -1.27 11.68
C ASP A 99 16.34 -2.40 10.69
N LEU A 100 15.86 -2.05 9.50
CA LEU A 100 15.59 -2.97 8.39
C LEU A 100 16.76 -2.95 7.39
N PRO A 101 17.64 -3.97 7.39
CA PRO A 101 18.81 -4.02 6.51
C PRO A 101 18.48 -4.71 5.18
N ILE A 102 18.10 -3.92 4.17
CA ILE A 102 17.88 -4.41 2.80
C ILE A 102 19.24 -4.45 2.09
N THR A 103 19.72 -5.65 1.76
CA THR A 103 21.06 -5.84 1.17
C THR A 103 21.08 -5.66 -0.35
N ALA A 104 20.03 -6.11 -1.05
CA ALA A 104 19.91 -5.97 -2.49
C ALA A 104 18.44 -5.98 -2.92
N VAL A 105 18.10 -5.27 -4.00
CA VAL A 105 16.76 -5.24 -4.59
C VAL A 105 16.84 -5.32 -6.11
N THR A 106 15.93 -6.07 -6.72
CA THR A 106 15.70 -6.10 -8.16
C THR A 106 14.21 -5.96 -8.49
N VAL A 107 13.93 -5.46 -9.69
CA VAL A 107 12.61 -5.53 -10.33
C VAL A 107 12.68 -6.33 -11.61
N ALA A 108 11.61 -7.02 -11.96
CA ALA A 108 11.45 -7.71 -13.23
C ALA A 108 9.97 -7.86 -13.57
N LEU A 109 9.66 -8.21 -14.82
CA LEU A 109 8.33 -8.73 -15.16
C LEU A 109 8.22 -10.20 -14.71
N PRO A 110 7.10 -10.63 -14.13
CA PRO A 110 6.86 -12.04 -13.83
C PRO A 110 6.69 -12.85 -15.11
N ALA A 111 6.92 -14.17 -15.03
CA ALA A 111 6.51 -15.06 -16.10
C ALA A 111 4.98 -14.99 -16.30
N ASN A 112 4.55 -14.95 -17.56
CA ASN A 112 3.13 -14.99 -17.99
C ASN A 112 2.18 -13.93 -17.38
N GLN A 113 2.70 -12.79 -16.89
CA GLN A 113 1.88 -11.76 -16.23
C GLN A 113 1.04 -12.35 -15.06
N THR A 114 1.60 -13.32 -14.34
CA THR A 114 0.91 -14.05 -13.27
C THR A 114 1.24 -13.45 -11.89
N ALA A 115 0.21 -13.11 -11.11
CA ALA A 115 0.38 -12.73 -9.71
C ALA A 115 0.73 -13.96 -8.87
N GLY A 116 1.56 -13.76 -7.86
CA GLY A 116 1.96 -14.81 -6.92
C GLY A 116 2.94 -15.83 -7.47
N ILE A 117 3.48 -15.63 -8.67
CA ILE A 117 4.44 -16.56 -9.27
C ILE A 117 5.86 -16.33 -8.73
N TYR A 118 6.65 -17.40 -8.66
CA TYR A 118 8.05 -17.39 -8.20
C TYR A 118 9.07 -17.18 -9.35
N GLU A 119 8.60 -17.09 -10.59
CA GLU A 119 9.39 -16.96 -11.81
C GLU A 119 9.35 -15.53 -12.37
N ILE A 120 10.47 -15.10 -12.96
CA ILE A 120 10.60 -13.81 -13.63
C ILE A 120 11.03 -14.00 -15.09
N GLN A 121 10.90 -12.94 -15.89
CA GLN A 121 11.50 -12.83 -17.21
C GLN A 121 12.92 -12.24 -17.07
N PRO A 122 14.00 -13.04 -17.17
CA PRO A 122 15.34 -12.60 -16.76
C PRO A 122 15.87 -11.38 -17.52
N GLN A 123 15.46 -11.22 -18.78
CA GLN A 123 15.88 -10.15 -19.68
C GLN A 123 15.28 -8.79 -19.30
N THR A 124 14.24 -8.80 -18.46
CA THR A 124 13.62 -7.58 -17.93
C THR A 124 14.22 -7.15 -16.59
N LEU A 125 15.08 -7.98 -15.99
CA LEU A 125 15.59 -7.73 -14.65
C LEU A 125 16.43 -6.47 -14.60
N GLN A 126 16.10 -5.58 -13.67
CA GLN A 126 16.88 -4.39 -13.35
C GLN A 126 17.19 -4.34 -11.86
N LYS A 127 18.41 -3.89 -11.56
CA LYS A 127 18.85 -3.61 -10.19
C LYS A 127 18.22 -2.32 -9.69
N VAL A 128 17.85 -2.28 -8.42
CA VAL A 128 17.39 -1.09 -7.72
C VAL A 128 18.48 -0.65 -6.75
N THR A 129 18.79 0.65 -6.73
CA THR A 129 19.78 1.25 -5.85
C THR A 129 19.16 2.30 -4.94
N PHE A 130 19.87 2.68 -3.87
CA PHE A 130 19.49 3.71 -2.93
C PHE A 130 20.66 4.68 -2.75
N SER A 131 20.52 5.93 -3.20
CA SER A 131 21.62 6.90 -3.21
C SER A 131 22.86 6.41 -3.97
N GLY A 132 22.65 5.52 -4.95
CA GLY A 132 23.67 4.86 -5.76
C GLY A 132 24.29 3.60 -5.12
N GLU A 133 23.84 3.17 -3.95
CA GLU A 133 24.29 1.94 -3.29
C GLU A 133 23.32 0.77 -3.55
N ASP A 134 23.83 -0.45 -3.47
CA ASP A 134 23.06 -1.67 -3.79
C ASP A 134 21.95 -2.01 -2.79
N GLY A 135 22.05 -1.45 -1.59
CA GLY A 135 21.15 -1.71 -0.47
C GLY A 135 21.05 -0.49 0.45
N ILE A 136 20.23 -0.63 1.48
CA ILE A 136 19.97 0.42 2.46
C ILE A 136 19.58 -0.19 3.81
N THR A 137 19.98 0.47 4.89
CA THR A 137 19.46 0.20 6.22
C THR A 137 18.40 1.25 6.54
N VAL A 138 17.14 0.85 6.67
CA VAL A 138 16.02 1.76 6.97
C VAL A 138 15.83 1.82 8.50
N PRO A 139 16.04 2.97 9.15
CA PRO A 139 15.84 3.10 10.59
C PRO A 139 14.43 2.73 11.02
N ASN A 140 14.26 2.33 12.28
CA ASN A 140 12.93 2.19 12.89
C ASN A 140 12.09 3.46 12.67
N GLY A 141 10.84 3.29 12.22
CA GLY A 141 9.89 4.38 12.02
C GLY A 141 10.03 5.08 10.66
N ALA A 142 11.08 4.76 9.89
CA ALA A 142 11.42 5.47 8.66
C ALA A 142 10.92 4.77 7.39
N LEU A 143 11.05 5.49 6.27
CA LEU A 143 10.80 5.01 4.91
C LEU A 143 12.01 5.32 4.03
N ALA A 144 12.35 4.40 3.14
CA ALA A 144 13.38 4.56 2.13
C ALA A 144 12.75 4.62 0.73
N VAL A 145 13.26 5.53 -0.09
CA VAL A 145 12.90 5.66 -1.50
C VAL A 145 14.12 5.25 -2.34
N SER A 146 13.93 4.40 -3.34
CA SER A 146 15.00 4.04 -4.26
C SER A 146 15.36 5.18 -5.21
N ASP A 147 16.53 5.09 -5.83
CA ASP A 147 16.83 5.87 -7.02
C ASP A 147 15.81 5.51 -8.14
N PRO A 148 15.45 6.46 -9.02
CA PRO A 148 14.64 6.16 -10.19
C PRO A 148 15.32 5.14 -11.10
N ILE A 149 14.53 4.33 -11.81
CA ILE A 149 15.00 3.40 -12.85
C ILE A 149 14.18 3.53 -14.13
N ASN A 150 14.81 3.30 -15.29
CA ASN A 150 14.12 3.25 -16.58
C ASN A 150 13.47 1.86 -16.77
N PHE A 151 12.36 1.63 -16.07
CA PHE A 151 11.59 0.40 -16.14
C PHE A 151 10.16 0.73 -16.60
N PRO A 152 9.86 0.58 -17.91
CA PRO A 152 8.53 0.87 -18.41
C PRO A 152 7.47 -0.07 -17.83
N ILE A 153 6.38 0.50 -17.33
CA ILE A 153 5.22 -0.23 -16.82
C ILE A 153 3.94 0.19 -17.54
N LYS A 154 2.95 -0.69 -17.52
CA LYS A 154 1.58 -0.46 -17.98
C LYS A 154 0.58 -0.60 -16.85
N ALA A 155 -0.51 0.17 -16.92
CA ALA A 155 -1.67 -0.08 -16.07
C ALA A 155 -2.16 -1.52 -16.29
N GLN A 156 -2.56 -2.19 -15.21
CA GLN A 156 -2.93 -3.61 -15.16
C GLN A 156 -1.77 -4.59 -15.39
N GLN A 157 -0.52 -4.11 -15.41
CA GLN A 157 0.66 -4.96 -15.49
C GLN A 157 1.07 -5.46 -14.10
N ILE A 158 1.60 -6.69 -14.05
CA ILE A 158 2.20 -7.22 -12.83
C ILE A 158 3.71 -7.01 -12.90
N VAL A 159 4.28 -6.53 -11.79
CA VAL A 159 5.73 -6.36 -11.60
C VAL A 159 6.17 -7.21 -10.42
N THR A 160 7.32 -7.86 -10.55
CA THR A 160 7.98 -8.60 -9.46
C THR A 160 9.03 -7.71 -8.82
N VAL A 161 8.96 -7.56 -7.50
CA VAL A 161 10.01 -6.98 -6.67
C VAL A 161 10.65 -8.10 -5.86
N THR A 162 11.97 -8.26 -5.98
CA THR A 162 12.73 -9.22 -5.18
C THR A 162 13.75 -8.48 -4.32
N MET A 163 13.76 -8.73 -3.02
CA MET A 163 14.73 -8.17 -2.08
C MET A 163 15.49 -9.26 -1.35
N TYR A 164 16.71 -8.99 -0.92
CA TYR A 164 17.52 -9.88 -0.10
C TYR A 164 17.93 -9.19 1.20
N LEU A 165 17.76 -9.90 2.32
CA LEU A 165 18.17 -9.46 3.65
C LEU A 165 19.24 -10.43 4.15
N ALA A 166 20.52 -10.05 4.05
CA ALA A 166 21.62 -10.92 4.46
C ALA A 166 21.59 -11.21 5.97
N SER A 167 21.38 -10.17 6.78
CA SER A 167 21.32 -10.27 8.24
C SER A 167 19.90 -10.48 8.79
N GLY A 168 18.86 -10.29 7.96
CA GLY A 168 17.47 -10.20 8.41
C GLY A 168 17.21 -8.99 9.30
N GLN A 169 15.95 -8.75 9.63
CA GLN A 169 15.58 -7.73 10.61
C GLN A 169 15.68 -8.31 12.02
N LYS A 170 16.36 -7.62 12.95
CA LYS A 170 16.64 -8.13 14.31
C LYS A 170 15.49 -7.82 15.27
N THR A 171 14.29 -8.28 14.92
CA THR A 171 13.06 -8.17 15.71
C THR A 171 11.99 -9.07 15.09
N ASN A 172 10.95 -9.42 15.86
CA ASN A 172 9.72 -10.01 15.31
C ASN A 172 8.62 -8.96 15.07
N SER A 173 8.84 -7.70 15.45
CA SER A 173 7.95 -6.58 15.12
C SER A 173 8.37 -5.98 13.79
N ILE A 174 7.81 -6.46 12.69
CA ILE A 174 8.16 -6.04 11.33
C ILE A 174 6.97 -5.39 10.63
N THR A 175 7.24 -4.59 9.60
CA THR A 175 6.20 -3.98 8.76
C THR A 175 5.81 -4.92 7.61
N SER A 176 4.51 -5.17 7.45
CA SER A 176 3.94 -5.95 6.35
C SER A 176 2.58 -5.42 5.93
N HIS A 177 1.95 -6.10 4.98
CA HIS A 177 0.55 -6.01 4.66
C HIS A 177 0.00 -7.43 4.46
N PRO A 178 -0.55 -8.05 5.51
CA PRO A 178 -1.04 -9.43 5.44
C PRO A 178 -2.27 -9.61 4.55
N GLY A 179 -2.98 -8.51 4.26
CA GLY A 179 -4.16 -8.43 3.40
C GLY A 179 -3.90 -8.63 1.90
N SER A 180 -2.66 -8.88 1.46
CA SER A 180 -2.24 -8.71 0.06
C SER A 180 -3.02 -9.53 -0.98
N ARG A 181 -3.67 -10.64 -0.59
CA ARG A 181 -4.30 -11.64 -1.49
C ARG A 181 -3.40 -12.07 -2.65
N THR A 182 -2.09 -11.95 -2.44
CA THR A 182 -1.07 -12.21 -3.44
C THR A 182 0.06 -12.97 -2.79
N THR A 183 0.36 -14.16 -3.32
CA THR A 183 1.42 -15.02 -2.81
C THR A 183 2.77 -14.33 -2.96
N SER A 184 3.53 -14.27 -1.87
CA SER A 184 4.95 -13.95 -1.89
C SER A 184 5.75 -15.20 -1.54
N TRP A 185 6.98 -15.28 -2.05
CA TRP A 185 7.86 -16.43 -1.89
C TRP A 185 9.17 -16.06 -1.20
N TRP A 186 9.70 -17.01 -0.44
CA TRP A 186 10.95 -16.85 0.30
C TRP A 186 11.86 -18.05 0.11
N GLN A 187 13.15 -17.78 -0.10
CA GLN A 187 14.19 -18.81 -0.09
C GLN A 187 15.46 -18.28 0.57
N PHE A 188 16.31 -19.16 1.07
CA PHE A 188 17.60 -18.78 1.63
C PHE A 188 18.61 -18.35 0.55
N GLY A 189 19.59 -17.55 0.96
CA GLY A 189 20.65 -17.04 0.10
C GLY A 189 20.22 -15.86 -0.75
N ASN A 190 21.21 -15.24 -1.40
CA ASN A 190 20.97 -14.14 -2.32
C ASN A 190 20.54 -14.66 -3.69
N ALA A 191 19.27 -14.50 -4.01
CA ALA A 191 18.67 -14.95 -5.25
C ALA A 191 17.86 -13.85 -5.96
N VAL A 192 18.21 -12.58 -5.72
CA VAL A 192 17.52 -11.44 -6.35
C VAL A 192 17.57 -11.49 -7.88
N SER A 193 18.60 -12.12 -8.44
CA SER A 193 18.77 -12.31 -9.90
C SER A 193 18.35 -13.68 -10.43
N ALA A 194 17.85 -14.57 -9.57
CA ALA A 194 17.49 -15.92 -9.99
C ALA A 194 16.24 -15.89 -10.90
N PRO A 195 16.27 -16.54 -12.08
CA PRO A 195 15.12 -16.60 -12.99
C PRO A 195 13.88 -17.22 -12.34
N SER A 196 14.10 -18.13 -11.39
CA SER A 196 13.08 -18.82 -10.60
C SER A 196 13.61 -19.08 -9.20
N LEU A 197 12.74 -19.08 -8.19
CA LEU A 197 13.10 -19.57 -6.85
C LEU A 197 13.01 -21.10 -6.82
N THR A 198 13.84 -21.73 -5.99
CA THR A 198 13.96 -23.19 -5.92
C THR A 198 12.82 -23.78 -5.09
N ILE A 199 11.62 -23.88 -5.66
CA ILE A 199 10.43 -24.39 -4.96
C ILE A 199 10.51 -25.89 -4.61
N THR A 200 11.46 -26.62 -5.19
CA THR A 200 11.76 -28.02 -4.83
C THR A 200 12.57 -28.14 -3.54
N ASP A 201 13.18 -27.04 -3.09
CA ASP A 201 13.81 -26.98 -1.76
C ASP A 201 12.70 -26.87 -0.71
N SER A 202 12.67 -27.80 0.24
CA SER A 202 11.66 -27.84 1.30
C SER A 202 11.72 -26.62 2.24
N THR A 203 12.83 -25.89 2.24
CA THR A 203 12.98 -24.64 2.98
C THR A 203 12.36 -23.44 2.27
N THR A 204 12.08 -23.52 0.97
CA THR A 204 11.35 -22.48 0.24
C THR A 204 9.90 -22.44 0.75
N GLN A 205 9.43 -21.26 1.14
CA GLN A 205 8.08 -21.08 1.69
C GLN A 205 7.33 -19.96 0.96
N SER A 206 6.02 -19.91 1.15
CA SER A 206 5.16 -18.86 0.60
C SER A 206 3.92 -18.61 1.48
N ALA A 207 3.38 -17.41 1.38
CA ALA A 207 2.07 -17.04 1.94
C ALA A 207 1.54 -15.78 1.24
N ALA A 208 0.24 -15.54 1.35
CA ALA A 208 -0.43 -14.41 0.70
C ALA A 208 -0.28 -13.10 1.49
N HIS A 209 0.96 -12.61 1.61
CA HIS A 209 1.32 -11.39 2.33
C HIS A 209 2.34 -10.56 1.53
N TRP A 210 2.33 -9.25 1.70
CA TRP A 210 3.45 -8.39 1.30
C TRP A 210 4.25 -7.95 2.53
N TYR A 211 5.57 -7.81 2.39
CA TYR A 211 6.50 -7.37 3.43
C TYR A 211 7.33 -6.20 2.93
N PHE A 212 7.52 -5.20 3.80
CA PHE A 212 8.38 -4.02 3.65
C PHE A 212 8.11 -3.06 2.47
N ILE A 213 7.63 -3.52 1.32
CA ILE A 213 7.24 -2.63 0.21
C ILE A 213 5.92 -1.94 0.55
N SER A 214 5.87 -0.61 0.35
CA SER A 214 4.67 0.21 0.61
C SER A 214 4.14 0.87 -0.64
N SER A 215 5.01 1.20 -1.60
CA SER A 215 4.59 1.83 -2.86
C SER A 215 5.59 1.58 -4.00
N VAL A 216 5.07 1.61 -5.22
CA VAL A 216 5.83 1.84 -6.46
C VAL A 216 5.31 3.15 -7.04
N GLU A 217 6.20 4.13 -7.18
CA GLU A 217 5.86 5.44 -7.73
C GLU A 217 6.31 5.50 -9.19
N ALA A 218 5.44 6.04 -10.04
CA ALA A 218 5.63 6.23 -11.46
C ALA A 218 5.86 7.71 -11.78
N TRP A 219 6.85 7.99 -12.62
CA TRP A 219 7.05 9.32 -13.18
C TRP A 219 6.16 9.49 -14.41
N VAL A 220 5.21 10.42 -14.33
CA VAL A 220 4.10 10.54 -15.29
C VAL A 220 3.86 11.99 -15.70
N PRO A 221 3.20 12.25 -16.84
CA PRO A 221 2.78 13.61 -17.20
C PRO A 221 1.82 14.21 -16.16
N GLN A 222 1.83 15.55 -16.03
CA GLN A 222 1.01 16.31 -15.06
C GLN A 222 -0.49 15.99 -15.04
N ARG A 223 -1.05 15.55 -16.18
CA ARG A 223 -2.48 15.17 -16.27
C ARG A 223 -2.85 13.90 -15.50
N VAL A 224 -1.86 13.09 -15.11
CA VAL A 224 -2.07 11.81 -14.42
C VAL A 224 -2.11 12.09 -12.92
N GLY A 225 -3.11 11.55 -12.23
CA GLY A 225 -3.25 11.65 -10.78
C GLY A 225 -3.72 10.33 -10.19
N SER A 226 -3.85 10.24 -8.86
CA SER A 226 -4.35 9.03 -8.19
C SER A 226 -5.66 9.25 -7.42
N LEU A 227 -6.45 8.19 -7.36
CA LEU A 227 -7.44 7.95 -6.31
C LEU A 227 -6.78 7.11 -5.21
N LEU A 228 -6.71 7.64 -4.00
CA LEU A 228 -6.30 6.88 -2.81
C LEU A 228 -7.49 6.52 -1.95
N ILE A 229 -7.57 5.25 -1.57
CA ILE A 229 -8.74 4.71 -0.85
C ILE A 229 -8.32 4.28 0.55
N ILE A 230 -8.92 4.93 1.55
CA ILE A 230 -8.92 4.51 2.94
C ILE A 230 -10.11 3.59 3.16
N GLY A 231 -9.88 2.43 3.78
CA GLY A 231 -10.96 1.50 4.07
C GLY A 231 -10.53 0.29 4.88
N ASP A 232 -11.47 -0.66 4.95
CA ASP A 232 -11.34 -1.89 5.74
C ASP A 232 -11.15 -3.15 4.86
N SER A 233 -11.47 -4.33 5.40
CA SER A 233 -11.37 -5.64 4.72
C SER A 233 -12.11 -5.72 3.40
N ILE A 234 -13.18 -4.95 3.21
CA ILE A 234 -13.98 -4.97 1.98
C ILE A 234 -13.18 -4.32 0.84
N THR A 235 -12.51 -3.19 1.11
CA THR A 235 -11.64 -2.53 0.13
C THR A 235 -10.31 -3.26 -0.02
N ASP A 236 -9.76 -3.76 1.07
CA ASP A 236 -8.57 -4.61 1.07
C ASP A 236 -8.81 -5.88 0.23
N GLY A 237 -10.05 -6.35 0.09
CA GLY A 237 -10.42 -7.42 -0.84
C GLY A 237 -10.55 -8.79 -0.19
N ARG A 238 -10.98 -8.87 1.08
CA ARG A 238 -11.40 -10.14 1.70
C ARG A 238 -12.54 -10.75 0.88
N GLY A 239 -12.46 -12.02 0.52
CA GLY A 239 -13.45 -12.67 -0.35
C GLY A 239 -13.09 -12.63 -1.85
N SER A 240 -12.03 -11.89 -2.23
CA SER A 240 -11.48 -11.97 -3.59
C SER A 240 -10.65 -13.26 -3.76
N THR A 241 -10.41 -13.66 -5.00
CA THR A 241 -9.61 -14.85 -5.31
C THR A 241 -8.11 -14.52 -5.20
N THR A 242 -7.38 -15.31 -4.40
CA THR A 242 -5.93 -15.16 -4.27
C THR A 242 -5.25 -15.23 -5.64
N ASN A 243 -4.32 -14.29 -5.89
CA ASN A 243 -3.56 -14.14 -7.13
C ASN A 243 -4.36 -13.73 -8.39
N GLN A 244 -5.66 -13.39 -8.28
CA GLN A 244 -6.46 -12.98 -9.45
C GLN A 244 -6.62 -11.46 -9.61
N ASN A 245 -6.23 -10.65 -8.61
CA ASN A 245 -6.42 -9.20 -8.61
C ASN A 245 -7.89 -8.80 -8.91
N ASP A 246 -8.84 -9.49 -8.28
CA ASP A 246 -10.28 -9.37 -8.56
C ASP A 246 -11.08 -8.62 -7.47
N ARG A 247 -10.40 -7.90 -6.57
CA ARG A 247 -11.03 -6.94 -5.63
C ARG A 247 -11.56 -5.71 -6.37
N TRP A 248 -12.54 -5.01 -5.78
CA TRP A 248 -13.23 -3.94 -6.49
C TRP A 248 -12.33 -2.77 -6.97
N PRO A 249 -11.25 -2.36 -6.28
CA PRO A 249 -10.38 -1.32 -6.81
C PRO A 249 -9.65 -1.74 -8.09
N ASN A 250 -9.30 -3.02 -8.22
CA ASN A 250 -8.66 -3.54 -9.46
C ASN A 250 -9.69 -3.61 -10.61
N GLN A 251 -10.91 -4.04 -10.32
CA GLN A 251 -12.00 -4.06 -11.31
C GLN A 251 -12.39 -2.64 -11.75
N LEU A 252 -12.38 -1.67 -10.81
CA LEU A 252 -12.61 -0.26 -11.13
C LEU A 252 -11.50 0.25 -12.04
N LEU A 253 -10.22 -0.02 -11.72
CA LEU A 253 -9.10 0.36 -12.59
C LEU A 253 -9.31 -0.16 -14.02
N ALA A 254 -9.64 -1.44 -14.18
CA ALA A 254 -9.86 -2.04 -15.51
C ALA A 254 -10.95 -1.31 -16.31
N ARG A 255 -11.97 -0.78 -15.62
CA ARG A 255 -13.00 0.06 -16.23
C ARG A 255 -12.50 1.47 -16.54
N LEU A 256 -11.74 2.11 -15.65
CA LEU A 256 -11.18 3.45 -15.89
C LEU A 256 -10.23 3.47 -17.10
N GLN A 257 -9.44 2.41 -17.28
CA GLN A 257 -8.48 2.29 -18.39
C GLN A 257 -9.15 2.15 -19.76
N LYS A 258 -10.42 1.72 -19.81
CA LYS A 258 -11.20 1.64 -21.06
C LYS A 258 -11.77 2.98 -21.52
N ASN A 259 -11.68 4.03 -20.71
CA ASN A 259 -12.25 5.34 -21.02
C ASN A 259 -11.16 6.43 -21.07
N SER A 260 -11.09 7.17 -22.18
CA SER A 260 -10.10 8.24 -22.37
C SER A 260 -10.20 9.37 -21.34
N ALA A 261 -11.40 9.60 -20.79
CA ALA A 261 -11.66 10.59 -19.76
C ALA A 261 -11.20 10.15 -18.35
N THR A 262 -10.80 8.90 -18.15
CA THR A 262 -10.41 8.39 -16.81
C THR A 262 -9.14 7.55 -16.81
N LYS A 263 -8.61 7.13 -17.97
CA LYS A 263 -7.41 6.28 -18.05
C LYS A 263 -6.14 6.89 -17.44
N TYR A 264 -6.16 8.19 -17.12
CA TYR A 264 -5.09 8.92 -16.45
C TYR A 264 -5.20 8.85 -14.91
N ILE A 265 -6.16 8.10 -14.37
CA ILE A 265 -6.37 7.96 -12.93
C ILE A 265 -5.75 6.64 -12.47
N SER A 266 -4.71 6.75 -11.66
CA SER A 266 -4.11 5.66 -10.91
C SER A 266 -4.96 5.33 -9.68
N ILE A 267 -4.83 4.11 -9.14
CA ILE A 267 -5.53 3.72 -7.89
C ILE A 267 -4.51 3.19 -6.89
N GLY A 268 -4.53 3.74 -5.66
CA GLY A 268 -3.82 3.23 -4.50
C GLY A 268 -4.80 2.69 -3.46
N ASN A 269 -4.59 1.45 -3.01
CA ASN A 269 -5.46 0.80 -2.04
C ASN A 269 -4.78 0.81 -0.67
N LEU A 270 -5.18 1.75 0.18
CA LEU A 270 -4.64 1.93 1.52
C LEU A 270 -5.64 1.43 2.57
N ALA A 271 -6.40 0.40 2.22
CA ALA A 271 -7.26 -0.31 3.14
C ALA A 271 -6.52 -1.43 3.87
N ALA A 272 -7.07 -1.85 5.01
CA ALA A 272 -6.60 -3.06 5.70
C ALA A 272 -7.74 -3.78 6.41
N GLY A 273 -7.67 -5.11 6.41
CA GLY A 273 -8.60 -5.93 7.15
C GLY A 273 -8.72 -5.53 8.62
N GLY A 274 -9.95 -5.48 9.14
CA GLY A 274 -10.21 -5.12 10.53
C GLY A 274 -9.85 -3.67 10.92
N ASN A 275 -9.53 -2.80 9.96
CA ASN A 275 -9.25 -1.39 10.25
C ASN A 275 -10.53 -0.64 10.69
N ARG A 276 -10.34 0.35 11.55
CA ARG A 276 -11.40 1.15 12.16
C ARG A 276 -11.01 2.61 12.09
N ILE A 277 -12.00 3.49 12.07
CA ILE A 277 -11.77 4.93 12.10
C ILE A 277 -11.31 5.40 13.48
N LEU A 278 -11.92 4.88 14.56
CA LEU A 278 -11.82 5.47 15.90
C LEU A 278 -10.78 4.82 16.83
N ALA A 279 -10.30 3.62 16.52
CA ALA A 279 -9.41 2.84 17.38
C ALA A 279 -8.56 1.84 16.60
N ASP A 280 -7.32 1.60 17.01
CA ASP A 280 -6.42 0.68 16.29
C ASP A 280 -6.99 -0.74 16.24
N GLY A 281 -6.95 -1.39 15.07
CA GLY A 281 -7.38 -2.77 14.87
C GLY A 281 -6.18 -3.66 14.54
N LEU A 282 -6.23 -4.34 13.38
CA LEU A 282 -5.06 -5.02 12.81
C LEU A 282 -3.99 -4.04 12.28
N GLY A 283 -4.21 -2.74 12.45
CA GLY A 283 -3.32 -1.63 12.13
C GLY A 283 -3.85 -0.34 12.76
N PRO A 284 -3.10 0.77 12.69
CA PRO A 284 -3.52 2.03 13.29
C PRO A 284 -4.86 2.52 12.75
N ASN A 285 -5.62 3.19 13.62
CA ASN A 285 -6.90 3.78 13.26
C ASN A 285 -6.80 4.72 12.04
N ALA A 286 -7.83 4.72 11.20
CA ALA A 286 -7.82 5.48 9.95
C ALA A 286 -7.76 6.98 10.14
N PHE A 287 -8.35 7.50 11.23
CA PHE A 287 -8.30 8.92 11.52
C PHE A 287 -6.86 9.40 11.78
N GLY A 288 -6.07 8.62 12.50
CA GLY A 288 -4.66 8.92 12.81
C GLY A 288 -3.67 8.66 11.68
N ARG A 289 -4.11 8.17 10.51
CA ARG A 289 -3.23 7.86 9.38
C ARG A 289 -3.51 8.65 8.11
N ILE A 290 -4.38 9.68 8.15
CA ILE A 290 -4.67 10.52 6.98
C ILE A 290 -3.41 11.19 6.41
N ASP A 291 -2.54 11.73 7.27
CA ASP A 291 -1.29 12.33 6.81
C ASP A 291 -0.41 11.32 6.08
N ARG A 292 -0.25 10.13 6.65
CA ARG A 292 0.61 9.08 6.09
C ARG A 292 0.04 8.45 4.82
N ASP A 293 -1.25 8.13 4.84
CA ASP A 293 -1.90 7.30 3.83
C ASP A 293 -2.72 8.13 2.83
N ILE A 294 -2.71 9.47 2.92
CA ILE A 294 -3.25 10.33 1.86
C ILE A 294 -2.27 11.45 1.56
N LEU A 295 -1.93 12.28 2.54
CA LEU A 295 -1.24 13.55 2.29
C LEU A 295 0.26 13.38 1.93
N ALA A 296 0.90 12.31 2.42
CA ALA A 296 2.31 12.02 2.15
C ALA A 296 2.56 11.26 0.83
N HIS A 297 1.49 10.86 0.15
CA HIS A 297 1.57 10.21 -1.15
C HIS A 297 1.63 11.24 -2.28
N PRO A 298 2.46 11.03 -3.32
CA PRO A 298 2.60 12.01 -4.39
C PRO A 298 1.46 11.90 -5.41
N GLY A 299 1.07 13.05 -5.98
CA GLY A 299 0.14 13.10 -7.10
C GLY A 299 -1.29 12.65 -6.78
N VAL A 300 -1.68 12.70 -5.51
CA VAL A 300 -3.05 12.43 -5.06
C VAL A 300 -3.98 13.47 -5.62
N GLN A 301 -4.97 13.02 -6.39
CA GLN A 301 -5.97 13.87 -7.01
C GLN A 301 -7.35 13.67 -6.38
N TYR A 302 -7.64 12.48 -5.87
CA TYR A 302 -8.90 12.16 -5.19
C TYR A 302 -8.61 11.28 -3.98
N ALA A 303 -9.35 11.48 -2.90
CA ALA A 303 -9.38 10.58 -1.76
C ALA A 303 -10.75 9.90 -1.68
N MET A 304 -10.79 8.69 -1.13
CA MET A 304 -12.04 8.01 -0.82
C MET A 304 -11.98 7.38 0.56
N ILE A 305 -13.07 7.53 1.31
CA ILE A 305 -13.26 6.90 2.61
C ILE A 305 -14.39 5.87 2.48
N PHE A 306 -14.05 4.60 2.63
CA PHE A 306 -14.98 3.48 2.72
C PHE A 306 -14.63 2.62 3.92
N GLU A 307 -15.07 3.06 5.10
CA GLU A 307 -14.72 2.46 6.39
C GLU A 307 -15.88 2.63 7.41
N GLY A 308 -15.69 2.18 8.64
CA GLY A 308 -16.65 2.32 9.75
C GLY A 308 -17.41 1.04 10.09
N VAL A 309 -17.34 0.00 9.25
CA VAL A 309 -18.05 -1.27 9.51
C VAL A 309 -17.52 -1.95 10.77
N ASN A 310 -16.20 -1.93 10.99
CA ASN A 310 -15.56 -2.56 12.14
C ASN A 310 -15.77 -1.74 13.42
N ASP A 311 -15.90 -0.41 13.33
CA ASP A 311 -16.27 0.43 14.47
C ASP A 311 -17.65 0.04 15.01
N ILE A 312 -18.62 -0.18 14.11
CA ILE A 312 -19.98 -0.63 14.46
C ILE A 312 -19.95 -2.09 14.94
N GLY A 313 -19.27 -2.97 14.20
CA GLY A 313 -19.27 -4.42 14.37
C GLY A 313 -18.57 -4.90 15.64
N VAL A 314 -17.51 -4.21 16.08
CA VAL A 314 -16.78 -4.56 17.31
C VAL A 314 -17.43 -3.97 18.56
N ALA A 315 -18.09 -2.81 18.44
CA ALA A 315 -18.74 -2.18 19.58
C ALA A 315 -19.88 -3.05 20.14
N PRO A 316 -20.15 -2.99 21.47
CA PRO A 316 -21.28 -3.68 22.06
C PRO A 316 -22.59 -3.35 21.34
N PRO A 317 -23.49 -4.33 21.11
CA PRO A 317 -24.76 -4.11 20.44
C PRO A 317 -25.82 -3.54 21.41
N THR A 318 -25.47 -2.55 22.23
CA THR A 318 -26.41 -1.84 23.11
C THR A 318 -26.70 -0.45 22.54
N PRO A 319 -27.91 0.11 22.77
CA PRO A 319 -28.27 1.44 22.28
C PRO A 319 -27.27 2.53 22.68
N GLU A 320 -26.74 2.47 23.90
CA GLU A 320 -25.80 3.48 24.43
C GLU A 320 -24.46 3.43 23.70
N ALA A 321 -23.87 2.23 23.55
CA ALA A 321 -22.59 2.06 22.87
C ALA A 321 -22.71 2.41 21.38
N GLN A 322 -23.81 2.00 20.75
CA GLN A 322 -24.08 2.27 19.34
C GLN A 322 -24.38 3.75 19.06
N ALA A 323 -25.08 4.43 19.96
CA ALA A 323 -25.25 5.88 19.90
C ALA A 323 -23.91 6.62 20.03
N GLU A 324 -23.01 6.15 20.89
CA GLU A 324 -21.67 6.73 21.02
C GLU A 324 -20.84 6.56 19.74
N ILE A 325 -20.83 5.35 19.18
CA ILE A 325 -20.16 5.07 17.91
C ILE A 325 -20.68 5.98 16.80
N TYR A 326 -22.00 6.15 16.70
CA TYR A 326 -22.58 7.07 15.73
C TYR A 326 -22.02 8.50 15.87
N ARG A 327 -22.05 9.06 17.09
CA ARG A 327 -21.58 10.45 17.32
C ARG A 327 -20.10 10.60 16.97
N ARG A 328 -19.28 9.66 17.41
CA ARG A 328 -17.82 9.70 17.19
C ARG A 328 -17.45 9.50 15.73
N LEU A 329 -18.11 8.59 15.02
CA LEU A 329 -17.88 8.38 13.59
C LEU A 329 -18.24 9.63 12.77
N VAL A 330 -19.41 10.23 13.02
CA VAL A 330 -19.82 11.48 12.35
C VAL A 330 -18.78 12.58 12.55
N GLN A 331 -18.27 12.74 13.77
CA GLN A 331 -17.23 13.73 14.06
C GLN A 331 -15.91 13.39 13.34
N ALA A 332 -15.49 12.13 13.36
CA ALA A 332 -14.26 11.69 12.72
C ALA A 332 -14.31 11.87 11.19
N TYR A 333 -15.42 11.50 10.53
CA TYR A 333 -15.61 11.75 9.10
C TYR A 333 -15.44 13.23 8.75
N LYS A 334 -16.09 14.12 9.51
CA LYS A 334 -15.96 15.58 9.30
C LYS A 334 -14.50 16.01 9.41
N GLN A 335 -13.78 15.57 10.45
CA GLN A 335 -12.38 15.93 10.65
C GLN A 335 -11.45 15.35 9.59
N MET A 336 -11.63 14.09 9.18
CA MET A 336 -10.85 13.47 8.12
C MET A 336 -11.02 14.22 6.81
N VAL A 337 -12.26 14.57 6.43
CA VAL A 337 -12.50 15.38 5.23
C VAL A 337 -11.87 16.76 5.36
N THR A 338 -12.02 17.41 6.51
CA THR A 338 -11.40 18.73 6.78
C THR A 338 -9.90 18.70 6.49
N LEU A 339 -9.20 17.72 7.07
CA LEU A 339 -7.75 17.57 6.92
C LEU A 339 -7.38 17.39 5.44
N ILE A 340 -8.10 16.53 4.72
CA ILE A 340 -7.83 16.28 3.30
C ILE A 340 -8.11 17.53 2.44
N HIS A 341 -9.20 18.26 2.72
CA HIS A 341 -9.56 19.51 2.04
C HIS A 341 -8.52 20.62 2.22
N THR A 342 -7.72 20.63 3.29
CA THR A 342 -6.62 21.59 3.43
C THR A 342 -5.58 21.52 2.31
N HIS A 343 -5.56 20.41 1.56
CA HIS A 343 -4.72 20.20 0.39
C HIS A 343 -5.48 20.30 -0.95
N GLY A 344 -6.74 20.76 -0.93
CA GLY A 344 -7.59 20.87 -2.12
C GLY A 344 -7.99 19.53 -2.73
N ILE A 345 -7.84 18.43 -2.00
CA ILE A 345 -8.16 17.08 -2.49
C ILE A 345 -9.64 16.79 -2.20
N PRO A 346 -10.47 16.48 -3.22
CA PRO A 346 -11.85 16.07 -3.03
C PRO A 346 -11.93 14.68 -2.38
N VAL A 347 -12.89 14.50 -1.46
CA VAL A 347 -13.11 13.28 -0.70
C VAL A 347 -14.44 12.65 -1.08
N PHE A 348 -14.37 11.44 -1.61
CA PHE A 348 -15.53 10.61 -1.90
C PHE A 348 -15.87 9.74 -0.69
N GLY A 349 -17.14 9.71 -0.28
CA GLY A 349 -17.63 8.80 0.75
C GLY A 349 -18.31 7.58 0.11
N ALA A 350 -18.11 6.39 0.68
CA ALA A 350 -18.98 5.25 0.39
C ALA A 350 -19.82 4.87 1.60
N THR A 351 -21.09 4.55 1.35
CA THR A 351 -21.98 3.99 2.36
C THR A 351 -21.50 2.60 2.78
N ILE A 352 -21.60 2.28 4.07
CA ILE A 352 -21.28 0.97 4.64
C ILE A 352 -22.24 -0.07 4.08
N THR A 353 -21.71 -1.15 3.51
CA THR A 353 -22.52 -2.24 2.92
C THR A 353 -23.34 -2.99 3.97
N PRO A 354 -24.41 -3.69 3.57
CA PRO A 354 -25.15 -4.57 4.46
C PRO A 354 -24.25 -5.59 5.15
N PHE A 355 -24.51 -5.89 6.43
CA PHE A 355 -23.75 -6.86 7.22
C PHE A 355 -24.61 -7.77 8.12
N SER A 356 -25.94 -7.73 7.97
CA SER A 356 -26.80 -8.65 8.70
C SER A 356 -26.76 -10.03 8.07
N ALA A 357 -26.85 -11.05 8.90
CA ALA A 357 -27.01 -12.45 8.49
C ALA A 357 -28.44 -12.94 8.82
N PRO A 358 -28.92 -14.02 8.17
CA PRO A 358 -30.13 -14.72 8.58
C PRO A 358 -30.12 -15.09 10.06
N ALA A 359 -31.29 -15.08 10.71
CA ALA A 359 -31.41 -15.31 12.16
C ALA A 359 -30.89 -16.69 12.61
N ASN A 360 -30.82 -17.66 11.70
CA ASN A 360 -30.27 -19.01 11.95
C ASN A 360 -28.76 -19.11 11.70
N PHE A 361 -28.08 -18.04 11.29
CA PHE A 361 -26.64 -17.99 11.08
C PHE A 361 -25.93 -17.28 12.23
N THR A 362 -25.07 -17.99 12.96
CA THR A 362 -24.31 -17.45 14.11
C THR A 362 -22.85 -17.12 13.77
N GLY A 363 -22.42 -17.39 12.54
CA GLY A 363 -21.04 -17.19 12.09
C GLY A 363 -20.66 -15.74 11.79
N GLN A 364 -21.64 -14.82 11.78
CA GLN A 364 -21.41 -13.40 11.52
C GLN A 364 -21.58 -12.59 12.81
N PRO A 365 -20.49 -12.30 13.54
CA PRO A 365 -20.56 -11.62 14.83
C PRO A 365 -21.07 -10.18 14.71
N TYR A 366 -21.07 -9.55 13.53
CA TYR A 366 -21.53 -8.16 13.36
C TYR A 366 -23.05 -8.07 13.25
N SER A 367 -23.73 -9.16 12.88
CA SER A 367 -25.17 -9.19 12.69
C SER A 367 -25.91 -8.89 14.00
N SER A 368 -26.58 -7.74 14.06
CA SER A 368 -27.41 -7.33 15.19
C SER A 368 -28.41 -6.26 14.74
N PRO A 369 -29.69 -6.33 15.17
CA PRO A 369 -30.66 -5.26 14.88
C PRO A 369 -30.20 -3.89 15.38
N GLU A 370 -29.47 -3.81 16.49
CA GLU A 370 -29.03 -2.52 17.04
C GLU A 370 -27.88 -1.93 16.23
N ARG A 371 -26.94 -2.77 15.76
CA ARG A 371 -25.86 -2.34 14.85
C ARG A 371 -26.39 -1.92 13.48
N GLU A 372 -27.41 -2.62 12.96
CA GLU A 372 -28.05 -2.23 11.69
C GLU A 372 -28.68 -0.84 11.78
N LYS A 373 -29.34 -0.49 12.90
CA LYS A 373 -29.84 0.88 13.11
C LYS A 373 -28.71 1.92 13.03
N THR A 374 -27.56 1.64 13.64
CA THR A 374 -26.38 2.53 13.57
C THR A 374 -25.86 2.65 12.15
N ARG A 375 -25.74 1.53 11.43
CA ARG A 375 -25.30 1.51 10.03
C ARG A 375 -26.20 2.39 9.16
N GLN A 376 -27.52 2.24 9.30
CA GLN A 376 -28.49 3.07 8.56
C GLN A 376 -28.33 4.55 8.89
N ARG A 377 -28.16 4.91 10.17
CA ARG A 377 -27.93 6.30 10.58
C ARG A 377 -26.62 6.87 10.01
N ILE A 378 -25.55 6.09 10.00
CA ILE A 378 -24.27 6.49 9.38
C ILE A 378 -24.41 6.63 7.87
N ASN A 379 -25.07 5.69 7.20
CA ASN A 379 -25.27 5.77 5.75
C ASN A 379 -26.16 6.96 5.36
N GLU A 380 -27.19 7.27 6.15
CA GLU A 380 -27.99 8.47 5.96
C GLU A 380 -27.13 9.73 6.08
N PHE A 381 -26.32 9.83 7.14
CA PHE A 381 -25.36 10.93 7.28
C PHE A 381 -24.40 11.03 6.08
N ILE A 382 -23.83 9.92 5.62
CA ILE A 382 -22.93 9.90 4.46
C ILE A 382 -23.66 10.47 3.22
N ARG A 383 -24.92 10.08 3.00
CA ARG A 383 -25.70 10.50 1.83
C ARG A 383 -26.12 11.97 1.85
N THR A 384 -26.50 12.50 3.01
CA THR A 384 -27.25 13.77 3.06
C THR A 384 -26.52 14.91 3.75
N SER A 385 -25.42 14.66 4.47
CA SER A 385 -24.72 15.69 5.25
C SER A 385 -23.99 16.75 4.43
N GLY A 386 -23.69 16.47 3.15
CA GLY A 386 -22.84 17.33 2.33
C GLY A 386 -21.37 17.37 2.79
N VAL A 387 -20.96 16.48 3.71
CA VAL A 387 -19.57 16.40 4.18
C VAL A 387 -18.64 15.84 3.11
N PHE A 388 -19.12 14.92 2.27
CA PHE A 388 -18.33 14.36 1.17
C PHE A 388 -18.64 15.08 -0.15
N ASP A 389 -17.62 15.28 -0.97
CA ASP A 389 -17.73 15.91 -2.30
C ASP A 389 -18.53 15.06 -3.29
N ALA A 390 -18.49 13.74 -3.10
CA ALA A 390 -19.37 12.79 -3.76
C ALA A 390 -19.64 11.58 -2.88
N VAL A 391 -20.78 10.94 -3.11
CA VAL A 391 -21.20 9.74 -2.37
C VAL A 391 -21.42 8.61 -3.36
N ILE A 392 -20.82 7.45 -3.09
CA ILE A 392 -21.04 6.22 -3.83
C ILE A 392 -21.79 5.24 -2.94
N ASP A 393 -23.01 4.90 -3.34
CA ASP A 393 -23.97 4.14 -2.51
C ASP A 393 -23.77 2.62 -2.63
N PHE A 394 -22.62 2.13 -2.14
CA PHE A 394 -22.31 0.69 -2.12
C PHE A 394 -23.33 -0.14 -1.34
N ASP A 395 -24.03 0.46 -0.39
CA ASP A 395 -25.14 -0.16 0.34
C ASP A 395 -26.26 -0.56 -0.63
N LYS A 396 -26.75 0.39 -1.43
CA LYS A 396 -27.76 0.10 -2.46
C LYS A 396 -27.28 -0.86 -3.53
N PHE A 397 -25.99 -0.88 -3.85
CA PHE A 397 -25.47 -1.80 -4.87
C PHE A 397 -25.58 -3.24 -4.41
N LEU A 398 -25.27 -3.51 -3.15
CA LEU A 398 -25.11 -4.87 -2.66
C LEU A 398 -26.28 -5.39 -1.83
N ALA A 399 -27.23 -4.54 -1.43
CA ALA A 399 -28.40 -4.94 -0.66
C ALA A 399 -29.26 -6.00 -1.36
N ASP A 400 -29.67 -7.02 -0.60
CA ASP A 400 -30.72 -7.92 -1.03
C ASP A 400 -32.03 -7.13 -1.20
N PRO A 401 -32.73 -7.22 -2.35
CA PRO A 401 -33.92 -6.44 -2.62
C PRO A 401 -35.12 -6.81 -1.74
N LYS A 402 -35.11 -7.98 -1.11
CA LYS A 402 -36.15 -8.47 -0.18
C LYS A 402 -35.76 -8.21 1.27
N ILE A 403 -34.47 -8.30 1.61
CA ILE A 403 -33.95 -8.08 2.96
C ILE A 403 -32.76 -7.10 2.92
N PRO A 404 -32.99 -5.78 2.80
CA PRO A 404 -31.93 -4.81 2.52
C PRO A 404 -30.82 -4.68 3.57
N SER A 405 -30.99 -5.28 4.76
CA SER A 405 -29.95 -5.36 5.78
C SER A 405 -28.91 -6.47 5.52
N GLN A 406 -29.14 -7.33 4.53
CA GLN A 406 -28.24 -8.41 4.10
C GLN A 406 -27.65 -8.12 2.72
N LEU A 407 -26.48 -8.70 2.44
CA LEU A 407 -25.94 -8.75 1.09
C LEU A 407 -26.85 -9.61 0.20
N ALA A 408 -27.07 -9.19 -1.04
CA ALA A 408 -27.75 -10.02 -2.02
C ALA A 408 -26.94 -11.31 -2.21
N PRO A 409 -27.58 -12.51 -2.19
CA PRO A 409 -26.88 -13.79 -2.17
C PRO A 409 -25.85 -13.99 -3.28
N GLN A 410 -26.08 -13.42 -4.47
CA GLN A 410 -25.15 -13.51 -5.60
C GLN A 410 -23.87 -12.66 -5.43
N TYR A 411 -23.86 -11.73 -4.48
CA TYR A 411 -22.72 -10.86 -4.20
C TYR A 411 -21.99 -11.24 -2.90
N ASP A 412 -22.63 -12.00 -2.01
CA ASP A 412 -22.05 -12.45 -0.75
C ASP A 412 -20.97 -13.53 -0.99
N SER A 413 -19.87 -13.44 -0.23
CA SER A 413 -18.85 -14.51 -0.17
C SER A 413 -19.30 -15.71 0.67
N GLY A 414 -20.43 -15.58 1.38
CA GLY A 414 -21.03 -16.57 2.25
C GLY A 414 -20.83 -16.30 3.75
N ASP A 415 -20.19 -15.17 4.10
CA ASP A 415 -20.00 -14.74 5.48
C ASP A 415 -20.91 -13.57 5.89
N TYR A 416 -21.76 -13.08 4.99
CA TYR A 416 -22.72 -12.00 5.20
C TYR A 416 -22.09 -10.64 5.56
N LEU A 417 -20.81 -10.44 5.26
CA LEU A 417 -20.11 -9.17 5.46
C LEU A 417 -19.27 -8.79 4.23
N HIS A 418 -18.54 -9.75 3.67
CA HIS A 418 -17.64 -9.51 2.56
C HIS A 418 -18.27 -9.91 1.24
N PRO A 419 -18.17 -9.05 0.21
CA PRO A 419 -18.49 -9.45 -1.15
C PRO A 419 -17.56 -10.56 -1.65
N GLY A 420 -18.10 -11.46 -2.47
CA GLY A 420 -17.31 -12.35 -3.32
C GLY A 420 -16.88 -11.66 -4.63
N PRO A 421 -16.18 -12.37 -5.54
CA PRO A 421 -15.72 -11.79 -6.80
C PRO A 421 -16.83 -11.15 -7.64
N ALA A 422 -18.02 -11.76 -7.67
CA ALA A 422 -19.18 -11.21 -8.36
C ALA A 422 -19.66 -9.87 -7.75
N GLY A 423 -19.67 -9.77 -6.41
CA GLY A 423 -20.00 -8.53 -5.72
C GLY A 423 -18.98 -7.43 -5.97
N TYR A 424 -17.68 -7.75 -5.95
CA TYR A 424 -16.62 -6.80 -6.28
C TYR A 424 -16.67 -6.30 -7.73
N ALA A 425 -16.95 -7.19 -8.68
CA ALA A 425 -17.17 -6.80 -10.06
C ALA A 425 -18.38 -5.85 -10.19
N TYR A 426 -19.48 -6.15 -9.47
CA TYR A 426 -20.67 -5.31 -9.48
C TYR A 426 -20.44 -3.92 -8.89
N ILE A 427 -19.69 -3.81 -7.78
CA ILE A 427 -19.26 -2.50 -7.22
C ILE A 427 -18.55 -1.68 -8.30
N ALA A 428 -17.56 -2.27 -8.97
CA ALA A 428 -16.79 -1.59 -10.00
C ALA A 428 -17.63 -1.20 -11.23
N GLU A 429 -18.59 -2.03 -11.62
CA GLU A 429 -19.53 -1.75 -12.72
C GLU A 429 -20.45 -0.56 -12.38
N LYS A 430 -20.93 -0.47 -11.14
CA LYS A 430 -21.88 0.57 -10.72
C LYS A 430 -21.22 1.86 -10.24
N PHE A 431 -19.91 1.87 -10.00
CA PHE A 431 -19.18 3.08 -9.60
C PHE A 431 -19.41 4.25 -10.59
N PRO A 432 -19.84 5.43 -10.16
CA PRO A 432 -20.10 6.56 -11.06
C PRO A 432 -18.78 7.23 -11.49
N VAL A 433 -18.19 6.80 -12.61
CA VAL A 433 -16.85 7.26 -13.04
C VAL A 433 -16.82 8.71 -13.56
N ASP A 434 -17.98 9.31 -13.82
CA ASP A 434 -18.12 10.73 -14.17
C ASP A 434 -17.79 11.65 -12.98
N VAL A 435 -17.80 11.13 -11.75
CA VAL A 435 -17.40 11.86 -10.53
C VAL A 435 -16.01 12.47 -10.64
N PHE A 436 -15.07 11.78 -11.29
CA PHE A 436 -13.71 12.28 -11.48
C PHE A 436 -13.68 13.51 -12.37
N ALA A 437 -14.50 13.56 -13.43
CA ALA A 437 -14.59 14.73 -14.30
C ALA A 437 -15.20 15.93 -13.55
N LYS A 438 -16.20 15.69 -12.70
CA LYS A 438 -16.84 16.72 -11.86
C LYS A 438 -15.85 17.39 -10.93
N TRP A 439 -14.96 16.60 -10.32
CA TRP A 439 -14.01 17.07 -9.30
C TRP A 439 -12.57 17.25 -9.79
N ARG A 440 -12.36 17.31 -11.12
CA ARG A 440 -11.03 17.38 -11.75
C ARG A 440 -10.18 18.59 -11.30
N GLN A 441 -10.83 19.66 -10.84
CA GLN A 441 -10.19 20.90 -10.39
C GLN A 441 -9.89 20.90 -8.88
N GLY A 442 -10.11 19.77 -8.20
CA GLY A 442 -9.98 19.66 -6.76
C GLY A 442 -11.21 20.14 -5.99
N ALA A 443 -11.13 20.09 -4.67
CA ALA A 443 -12.09 20.72 -3.77
C ALA A 443 -11.77 22.23 -3.72
N MET A 444 -12.66 23.07 -4.26
CA MET A 444 -12.44 24.53 -4.37
C MET A 444 -13.15 25.34 -3.28
N GLU A 445 -13.89 24.69 -2.39
CA GLU A 445 -14.64 25.35 -1.32
C GLU A 445 -14.47 24.57 -0.01
N PHE A 446 -14.21 25.26 1.10
CA PHE A 446 -14.30 24.69 2.45
C PHE A 446 -15.78 24.64 2.86
N GLY A 447 -16.57 23.88 2.10
CA GLY A 447 -18.01 23.76 2.28
C GLY A 447 -18.33 22.82 3.42
N TRP A 448 -18.56 23.37 4.61
CA TRP A 448 -19.26 22.63 5.65
C TRP A 448 -20.73 22.58 5.25
N GLY A 449 -21.21 21.43 4.79
CA GLY A 449 -22.64 21.22 4.56
C GLY A 449 -23.47 21.78 5.72
N GLN A 450 -24.53 22.52 5.39
CA GLN A 450 -25.37 23.24 6.35
C GLN A 450 -25.91 22.35 7.48
#